data_AF-A0A433DAZ4-F1
#
_entry.id   AF-A0A433DAZ4-F1
#
_cell.length_a   1.000
_cell.length_b   1.000
_cell.length_c   1.000
_cell.angle_alpha   90.00
_cell.angle_beta   90.00
_cell.angle_gamma   90.00
#
_symmetry.space_group_name_H-M   'P 1'
#
loop_
_entity.id
_entity.type
_entity.pdbx_description
1 polymer ?
#
loop_
_entity_poly.entity_id
_entity_poly.type
_entity_poly.pdbx_seq_one_letter_code
_entity_poly.pdbx_strand_id
1 'polypeptide(L)'
;MAKVILSKLSPTTSHTPTHTFILRIPPAHRNPQRPLPLRRSSGGLHAPSDCGLQGCRARALARRRQARSVRCRRRRGRGVRRREVPRGFFETFSDKHKTKLSSAGLVYKHFGKEIIASELDLKQEDKDVDTLYVKVYDDFIEALDGTDNGINQYPLELTPAYKDSTNLHSRVGRLNPWWNQKVTDTERDSRFQEVTLLAGNELTSRIRFLGLSWLPARSIVSSAFDTSDLLSRVVVLEQPCPWSEHLLDVERERGITEERNILYVLYPDDSNDSWKIQCVGKKAGGFDNRKSLPESWRGLRDDELSEISKIPGCVFVHAGG
;
A
#
# COMPACT_ATOMS: atom_id res chain seq x y z
N MET A 1 7.90 -25.35 15.78
CA MET A 1 8.65 -24.32 15.05
C MET A 1 8.87 -23.05 15.89
N ALA A 2 7.82 -22.32 16.28
CA ALA A 2 7.91 -21.06 17.04
C ALA A 2 8.93 -21.04 18.19
N LYS A 3 8.86 -21.98 19.16
CA LYS A 3 9.83 -22.06 20.29
C LYS A 3 11.31 -22.19 19.87
N VAL A 4 11.61 -22.78 18.71
CA VAL A 4 12.98 -22.89 18.16
C VAL A 4 13.42 -21.56 17.55
N ILE A 5 12.52 -20.87 16.84
CA ILE A 5 12.80 -19.53 16.29
C ILE A 5 13.02 -18.54 17.45
N LEU A 6 12.15 -18.57 18.47
CA LEU A 6 12.27 -17.74 19.67
C LEU A 6 13.60 -17.93 20.40
N SER A 7 14.04 -19.18 20.61
CA SER A 7 15.32 -19.46 21.27
C SER A 7 16.56 -19.00 20.50
N LYS A 8 16.42 -18.66 19.20
CA LYS A 8 17.47 -18.08 18.35
C LYS A 8 17.36 -16.56 18.19
N LEU A 9 16.22 -15.96 18.50
CA LEU A 9 15.98 -14.50 18.39
C LEU A 9 16.10 -13.75 19.72
N SER A 10 15.97 -14.45 20.85
CA SER A 10 16.21 -13.90 22.20
C SER A 10 17.68 -13.55 22.41
N PRO A 11 18.00 -12.44 23.13
CA PRO A 11 19.37 -12.17 23.56
C PRO A 11 19.85 -13.26 24.52
N THR A 12 21.10 -13.69 24.35
CA THR A 12 21.68 -14.79 25.14
C THR A 12 21.88 -14.40 26.60
N THR A 13 21.00 -14.86 27.50
CA THR A 13 21.38 -15.15 28.88
C THR A 13 21.74 -16.63 28.98
N SER A 14 22.93 -16.90 29.51
CA SER A 14 23.49 -18.25 29.59
C SER A 14 22.77 -19.10 30.64
N HIS A 15 22.18 -20.23 30.24
CA HIS A 15 22.07 -21.39 31.13
C HIS A 15 22.09 -22.72 30.38
N THR A 16 22.43 -23.76 31.14
CA THR A 16 22.88 -25.10 30.73
C THR A 16 21.75 -26.00 30.21
N PRO A 17 22.07 -27.02 29.38
CA PRO A 17 21.05 -27.88 28.78
C PRO A 17 20.61 -29.02 29.70
N THR A 18 19.30 -29.29 29.71
CA THR A 18 18.73 -30.54 30.23
C THR A 18 18.17 -31.34 29.05
N HIS A 19 18.59 -32.61 28.90
CA HIS A 19 18.11 -33.50 27.84
C HIS A 19 16.61 -33.82 27.96
N THR A 20 15.91 -33.98 26.83
CA THR A 20 14.79 -34.95 26.65
C THR A 20 14.53 -35.22 25.16
N PHE A 21 14.17 -36.47 24.85
CA PHE A 21 13.81 -37.03 23.53
C PHE A 21 12.33 -37.50 23.55
N ILE A 22 11.61 -37.83 22.46
CA ILE A 22 11.92 -37.94 21.02
C ILE A 22 10.59 -37.79 20.22
N LEU A 23 10.60 -37.37 18.94
CA LEU A 23 9.82 -38.04 17.85
C LEU A 23 10.05 -37.44 16.45
N ARG A 24 10.08 -38.34 15.45
CA ARG A 24 10.36 -38.06 14.04
C ARG A 24 9.38 -38.88 13.19
N ILE A 25 8.71 -38.26 12.22
CA ILE A 25 7.88 -38.96 11.21
C ILE A 25 8.34 -38.45 9.83
N PRO A 26 8.73 -39.33 8.89
CA PRO A 26 9.13 -38.92 7.55
C PRO A 26 7.92 -38.88 6.58
N PRO A 27 7.85 -37.91 5.65
CA PRO A 27 6.88 -37.96 4.54
C PRO A 27 7.36 -38.90 3.42
N ALA A 28 6.42 -39.41 2.62
CA ALA A 28 6.69 -40.37 1.55
C ALA A 28 7.20 -39.72 0.25
N HIS A 29 8.11 -40.41 -0.44
CA HIS A 29 8.62 -40.01 -1.75
C HIS A 29 7.56 -40.02 -2.86
N ARG A 30 7.71 -39.10 -3.84
CA ARG A 30 7.63 -39.42 -5.28
C ARG A 30 8.50 -38.46 -6.11
N ASN A 31 9.25 -39.02 -7.05
CA ASN A 31 10.21 -38.32 -7.92
C ASN A 31 9.56 -38.03 -9.30
N PRO A 32 9.95 -36.97 -10.04
CA PRO A 32 9.26 -36.53 -11.26
C PRO A 32 9.88 -37.13 -12.54
N GLN A 33 9.21 -36.93 -13.68
CA GLN A 33 9.87 -36.99 -14.99
C GLN A 33 9.41 -35.88 -15.95
N ARG A 34 10.41 -35.23 -16.56
CA ARG A 34 10.38 -34.57 -17.88
C ARG A 34 11.37 -35.32 -18.78
N PRO A 35 11.23 -35.21 -20.10
CA PRO A 35 12.36 -34.64 -20.85
C PRO A 35 11.98 -33.65 -21.96
N LEU A 36 12.98 -32.88 -22.38
CA LEU A 36 13.05 -32.02 -23.59
C LEU A 36 13.92 -32.74 -24.66
N PRO A 37 14.46 -32.07 -25.71
CA PRO A 37 13.81 -31.64 -26.95
C PRO A 37 14.56 -32.22 -28.19
N LEU A 38 14.36 -31.65 -29.40
CA LEU A 38 15.18 -31.63 -30.66
C LEU A 38 14.21 -31.54 -31.88
N ARG A 39 14.51 -31.02 -33.09
CA ARG A 39 15.74 -30.49 -33.74
C ARG A 39 15.37 -29.46 -34.85
N ARG A 40 16.37 -28.90 -35.53
CA ARG A 40 16.28 -27.85 -36.60
C ARG A 40 16.07 -28.40 -38.02
N SER A 41 15.49 -27.56 -38.89
CA SER A 41 15.88 -27.30 -40.32
C SER A 41 15.37 -25.88 -40.69
N SER A 42 15.97 -24.99 -41.48
CA SER A 42 17.03 -24.94 -42.53
C SER A 42 16.55 -25.05 -43.99
N GLY A 43 16.45 -23.89 -44.66
CA GLY A 43 16.09 -23.69 -46.08
C GLY A 43 15.19 -22.44 -46.23
N GLY A 44 15.33 -21.55 -47.21
CA GLY A 44 16.31 -21.41 -48.30
C GLY A 44 16.32 -19.96 -48.83
N LEU A 45 17.26 -19.63 -49.73
CA LEU A 45 17.46 -18.27 -50.25
C LEU A 45 16.42 -17.86 -51.31
N HIS A 46 16.10 -16.57 -51.40
CA HIS A 46 16.12 -15.82 -52.67
C HIS A 46 16.05 -14.29 -52.48
N ALA A 47 16.91 -13.58 -53.21
CA ALA A 47 16.85 -12.17 -53.60
C ALA A 47 17.10 -12.15 -55.15
N PRO A 48 16.91 -11.05 -55.93
CA PRO A 48 17.28 -9.64 -55.69
C PRO A 48 16.04 -8.69 -55.91
N SER A 49 16.09 -7.36 -56.12
CA SER A 49 17.13 -6.43 -56.63
C SER A 49 16.84 -4.93 -56.37
N ASP A 50 17.90 -4.20 -56.02
CA ASP A 50 18.31 -2.82 -56.41
C ASP A 50 17.45 -1.53 -56.34
N CYS A 51 18.20 -0.44 -56.11
CA CYS A 51 17.94 0.99 -56.40
C CYS A 51 16.91 1.75 -55.51
N GLY A 52 17.19 2.96 -54.98
CA GLY A 52 18.43 3.73 -54.93
C GLY A 52 18.29 5.06 -54.15
N LEU A 53 19.31 5.36 -53.32
CA LEU A 53 20.02 6.65 -53.14
C LEU A 53 19.32 8.00 -52.85
N GLN A 54 19.97 8.77 -51.95
CA GLN A 54 19.85 10.23 -51.65
C GLN A 54 18.60 10.69 -50.84
N GLY A 55 18.66 11.69 -49.95
CA GLY A 55 19.82 12.41 -49.39
C GLY A 55 19.49 13.81 -48.82
N CYS A 56 20.14 14.17 -47.69
CA CYS A 56 20.44 15.54 -47.19
C CYS A 56 19.37 16.47 -46.52
N ARG A 57 19.63 16.75 -45.22
CA ARG A 57 19.86 18.08 -44.54
C ARG A 57 18.86 19.25 -44.84
N ALA A 58 18.35 20.06 -43.89
CA ALA A 58 19.09 20.85 -42.87
C ALA A 58 18.19 21.73 -41.94
N ARG A 59 18.71 22.07 -40.75
CA ARG A 59 18.68 23.36 -39.99
C ARG A 59 17.43 24.28 -40.11
N ALA A 60 16.64 24.53 -39.05
CA ALA A 60 16.93 25.34 -37.85
C ALA A 60 16.86 26.88 -38.02
N LEU A 61 15.95 27.53 -37.28
CA LEU A 61 16.12 28.92 -36.81
C LEU A 61 15.21 29.21 -35.60
N ALA A 62 15.80 29.80 -34.56
CA ALA A 62 15.12 30.20 -33.34
C ALA A 62 15.37 31.68 -33.03
N ARG A 63 14.58 32.20 -32.08
CA ARG A 63 14.74 33.47 -31.31
C ARG A 63 13.99 34.72 -31.81
N ARG A 64 13.62 35.52 -30.80
CA ARG A 64 13.18 36.93 -30.78
C ARG A 64 11.70 37.22 -31.07
N ARG A 65 10.92 37.31 -29.98
CA ARG A 65 10.37 38.60 -29.49
C ARG A 65 9.92 38.51 -28.03
N GLN A 66 10.87 38.83 -27.15
CA GLN A 66 10.62 39.12 -25.74
C GLN A 66 10.17 40.60 -25.62
N ALA A 67 9.41 40.92 -24.57
CA ALA A 67 9.09 42.28 -24.11
C ALA A 67 8.40 43.27 -25.10
N ARG A 68 7.07 43.37 -24.98
CA ARG A 68 6.37 44.67 -24.97
C ARG A 68 5.37 44.73 -23.82
N SER A 69 5.87 45.14 -22.65
CA SER A 69 5.04 45.61 -21.55
C SER A 69 4.76 47.12 -21.71
N VAL A 70 3.84 47.61 -20.88
CA VAL A 70 3.57 49.04 -20.58
C VAL A 70 2.58 49.79 -21.51
N ARG A 71 1.44 50.15 -20.89
CA ARG A 71 0.48 51.23 -21.20
C ARG A 71 -0.39 51.13 -22.48
N CYS A 72 -1.64 50.70 -22.27
CA CYS A 72 -2.78 51.50 -22.73
C CYS A 72 -3.69 51.86 -21.53
N ARG A 73 -4.39 52.99 -21.60
CA ARG A 73 -5.04 53.65 -20.45
C ARG A 73 -6.43 53.11 -20.12
N ARG A 74 -6.81 53.32 -18.85
CA ARG A 74 -8.17 53.30 -18.27
C ARG A 74 -9.29 53.60 -19.28
N ARG A 75 -10.24 52.68 -19.43
CA ARG A 75 -11.67 53.00 -19.60
C ARG A 75 -12.46 52.27 -18.52
N ARG A 76 -13.25 53.02 -17.73
CA ARG A 76 -14.23 52.47 -16.78
C ARG A 76 -15.51 52.10 -17.55
N GLY A 77 -16.27 51.13 -17.04
CA GLY A 77 -17.71 51.05 -17.32
C GLY A 77 -18.20 49.89 -18.18
N ARG A 78 -18.25 48.69 -17.60
CA ARG A 78 -19.47 47.86 -17.52
C ARG A 78 -19.24 46.78 -16.47
N GLY A 79 -20.18 46.65 -15.53
CA GLY A 79 -20.04 45.76 -14.37
C GLY A 79 -20.22 44.31 -14.77
N VAL A 80 -19.12 43.62 -15.10
CA VAL A 80 -19.07 42.17 -14.90
C VAL A 80 -19.12 41.98 -13.39
N ARG A 81 -20.25 41.44 -12.88
CA ARG A 81 -20.29 40.95 -11.50
C ARG A 81 -19.18 39.90 -11.41
N ARG A 82 -18.10 40.18 -10.68
CA ARG A 82 -17.27 39.09 -10.16
C ARG A 82 -18.27 38.23 -9.37
N ARG A 83 -18.52 37.01 -9.83
CA ARG A 83 -19.12 36.01 -8.94
C ARG A 83 -18.20 35.99 -7.73
N GLU A 84 -18.73 36.32 -6.56
CA GLU A 84 -18.04 36.01 -5.32
C GLU A 84 -17.87 34.50 -5.35
N VAL A 85 -16.62 34.05 -5.47
CA VAL A 85 -16.31 32.65 -5.21
C VAL A 85 -16.79 32.40 -3.78
N PRO A 86 -17.66 31.42 -3.53
CA PRO A 86 -18.17 31.17 -2.19
C PRO A 86 -17.01 31.13 -1.20
N ARG A 87 -17.14 31.85 -0.08
CA ARG A 87 -16.12 31.87 0.98
C ARG A 87 -15.82 30.40 1.31
N GLY A 88 -14.58 29.96 1.09
CA GLY A 88 -14.25 28.54 1.08
C GLY A 88 -14.71 27.85 2.36
N PHE A 89 -15.29 26.66 2.23
CA PHE A 89 -15.67 25.84 3.39
C PHE A 89 -14.40 25.44 4.15
N PHE A 90 -14.04 26.15 5.22
CA PHE A 90 -12.89 25.82 6.08
C PHE A 90 -13.13 24.62 7.00
N GLU A 91 -14.08 23.76 6.63
CA GLU A 91 -14.49 22.60 7.40
C GLU A 91 -13.46 21.48 7.25
N THR A 92 -13.19 20.78 8.34
CA THR A 92 -12.41 19.55 8.39
C THR A 92 -13.33 18.39 8.80
N PHE A 93 -12.89 17.14 8.65
CA PHE A 93 -13.70 15.98 9.02
C PHE A 93 -14.06 15.94 10.51
N SER A 94 -13.08 16.21 11.37
CA SER A 94 -13.24 16.37 12.83
C SER A 94 -12.09 17.22 13.40
N ASP A 95 -12.14 17.56 14.68
CA ASP A 95 -11.11 18.37 15.37
C ASP A 95 -9.70 17.75 15.35
N LYS A 96 -9.59 16.44 15.09
CA LYS A 96 -8.32 15.72 14.91
C LYS A 96 -7.68 15.99 13.54
N HIS A 97 -8.48 16.38 12.55
CA HIS A 97 -8.06 16.54 11.16
C HIS A 97 -7.75 18.00 10.83
N LYS A 98 -6.63 18.19 10.13
CA LYS A 98 -6.17 19.51 9.65
C LYS A 98 -6.43 19.72 8.16
N THR A 99 -6.69 18.62 7.44
CA THR A 99 -7.04 18.65 6.02
C THR A 99 -8.44 19.22 5.87
N LYS A 100 -8.53 20.32 5.11
CA LYS A 100 -9.79 20.94 4.69
C LYS A 100 -10.51 20.00 3.72
N LEU A 101 -11.82 19.84 3.87
CA LEU A 101 -12.62 18.99 2.99
C LEU A 101 -12.67 19.54 1.55
N SER A 102 -12.63 18.64 0.57
CA SER A 102 -13.01 18.90 -0.82
C SER A 102 -14.48 18.54 -1.05
N SER A 103 -14.93 18.52 -2.31
CA SER A 103 -16.24 17.96 -2.66
C SER A 103 -16.39 16.49 -2.23
N ALA A 104 -15.32 15.68 -2.33
CA ALA A 104 -15.33 14.28 -1.92
C ALA A 104 -15.51 14.16 -0.39
N GLY A 105 -14.71 14.87 0.39
CA GLY A 105 -14.80 14.93 1.84
C GLY A 105 -16.14 15.45 2.36
N LEU A 106 -16.73 16.47 1.72
CA LEU A 106 -18.04 17.01 2.11
C LEU A 106 -19.17 15.99 1.87
N VAL A 107 -19.20 15.35 0.71
CA VAL A 107 -20.18 14.28 0.41
C VAL A 107 -20.00 13.12 1.37
N TYR A 108 -18.75 12.68 1.58
CA TYR A 108 -18.44 11.60 2.52
C TYR A 108 -18.81 11.95 3.97
N LYS A 109 -18.59 13.19 4.42
CA LYS A 109 -18.94 13.61 5.78
C LYS A 109 -20.45 13.58 6.06
N HIS A 110 -21.28 13.71 5.03
CA HIS A 110 -22.73 13.65 5.16
C HIS A 110 -23.29 12.23 4.96
N PHE A 111 -22.83 11.52 3.92
CA PHE A 111 -23.39 10.24 3.49
C PHE A 111 -22.51 9.02 3.80
N GLY A 112 -21.29 9.20 4.32
CA GLY A 112 -20.30 8.12 4.48
C GLY A 112 -20.77 6.97 5.36
N LYS A 113 -21.51 7.24 6.44
CA LYS A 113 -22.11 6.19 7.28
C LYS A 113 -23.20 5.40 6.54
N GLU A 114 -24.05 6.08 5.76
CA GLU A 114 -25.09 5.44 4.95
C GLU A 114 -24.46 4.55 3.86
N ILE A 115 -23.42 5.05 3.18
CA ILE A 115 -22.65 4.30 2.17
C ILE A 115 -22.01 3.05 2.79
N ILE A 116 -21.35 3.17 3.94
CA ILE A 116 -20.71 2.03 4.63
C ILE A 116 -21.75 1.02 5.10
N ALA A 117 -22.85 1.47 5.70
CA ALA A 117 -23.94 0.62 6.16
C ALA A 117 -24.56 -0.17 5.00
N SER A 118 -24.87 0.50 3.88
CA SER A 118 -25.41 -0.11 2.67
C SER A 118 -24.45 -1.10 2.00
N GLU A 119 -23.16 -0.78 1.95
CA GLU A 119 -22.13 -1.63 1.30
C GLU A 119 -21.80 -2.90 2.10
N LEU A 120 -22.07 -2.92 3.41
CA LEU A 120 -21.73 -4.02 4.32
C LEU A 120 -22.96 -4.75 4.91
N ASP A 121 -24.18 -4.38 4.50
CA ASP A 121 -25.45 -4.86 5.06
C ASP A 121 -25.55 -4.68 6.60
N LEU A 122 -25.12 -3.49 7.07
CA LEU A 122 -25.12 -3.09 8.47
C LEU A 122 -26.19 -2.01 8.74
N LYS A 123 -26.50 -1.79 10.02
CA LYS A 123 -27.31 -0.64 10.45
C LYS A 123 -26.42 0.60 10.57
N GLN A 124 -26.95 1.77 10.22
CA GLN A 124 -26.19 3.02 10.24
C GLN A 124 -25.76 3.44 11.66
N GLU A 125 -26.48 2.97 12.68
CA GLU A 125 -26.19 3.19 14.11
C GLU A 125 -25.23 2.16 14.71
N ASP A 126 -24.66 1.24 13.93
CA ASP A 126 -23.70 0.28 14.43
C ASP A 126 -22.36 0.95 14.80
N LYS A 127 -21.80 0.58 15.96
CA LYS A 127 -20.47 1.01 16.42
C LYS A 127 -19.36 0.66 15.41
N ASP A 128 -19.58 -0.37 14.61
CA ASP A 128 -18.64 -0.84 13.60
C ASP A 128 -18.69 0.11 12.39
N VAL A 129 -19.88 0.64 12.03
CA VAL A 129 -20.02 1.74 11.06
C VAL A 129 -19.35 3.01 11.57
N ASP A 130 -19.46 3.36 12.86
CA ASP A 130 -18.74 4.51 13.44
C ASP A 130 -17.21 4.36 13.33
N THR A 131 -16.70 3.16 13.61
CA THR A 131 -15.27 2.84 13.52
C THR A 131 -14.78 2.91 12.08
N LEU A 132 -15.51 2.28 11.16
CA LEU A 132 -15.21 2.28 9.72
C LEU A 132 -15.35 3.67 9.10
N TYR A 133 -16.30 4.48 9.57
CA TYR A 133 -16.53 5.83 9.06
C TYR A 133 -15.33 6.75 9.25
N VAL A 134 -14.63 6.63 10.40
CA VAL A 134 -13.35 7.30 10.61
C VAL A 134 -12.25 6.63 9.78
N LYS A 135 -12.11 5.30 9.86
CA LYS A 135 -11.00 4.59 9.19
C LYS A 135 -10.99 4.74 7.65
N VAL A 136 -12.16 4.76 7.01
CA VAL A 136 -12.32 5.03 5.57
C VAL A 136 -11.98 6.49 5.23
N TYR A 137 -12.22 7.45 6.13
CA TYR A 137 -11.76 8.82 5.91
C TYR A 137 -10.23 8.89 5.94
N ASP A 138 -9.64 8.46 7.06
CA ASP A 138 -8.20 8.53 7.34
C ASP A 138 -7.36 7.80 6.25
N ASP A 139 -7.82 6.64 5.79
CA ASP A 139 -7.08 5.79 4.86
C ASP A 139 -7.31 6.11 3.37
N PHE A 140 -8.34 6.87 3.01
CA PHE A 140 -8.77 7.02 1.62
C PHE A 140 -9.28 8.42 1.26
N ILE A 141 -10.27 8.94 1.98
CA ILE A 141 -10.90 10.24 1.63
C ILE A 141 -9.95 11.42 1.91
N GLU A 142 -9.20 11.40 3.01
CA GLU A 142 -8.28 12.51 3.36
C GLU A 142 -7.22 12.73 2.27
N ALA A 143 -6.76 11.67 1.61
CA ALA A 143 -5.82 11.78 0.49
C ALA A 143 -6.42 12.49 -0.73
N LEU A 144 -7.72 12.34 -0.97
CA LEU A 144 -8.44 13.05 -2.04
C LEU A 144 -8.60 14.53 -1.66
N ASP A 145 -9.02 14.80 -0.43
CA ASP A 145 -9.19 16.16 0.10
C ASP A 145 -7.88 16.94 0.12
N GLY A 146 -6.79 16.32 0.56
CA GLY A 146 -5.45 16.91 0.54
C GLY A 146 -5.00 17.24 -0.89
N THR A 147 -5.19 16.31 -1.82
CA THR A 147 -4.80 16.51 -3.23
C THR A 147 -5.60 17.64 -3.90
N ASP A 148 -6.93 17.67 -3.75
CA ASP A 148 -7.79 18.69 -4.35
C ASP A 148 -7.56 20.09 -3.76
N ASN A 149 -7.29 20.17 -2.46
CA ASN A 149 -6.93 21.43 -1.82
C ASN A 149 -5.46 21.87 -2.04
N GLY A 150 -4.66 21.10 -2.79
CA GLY A 150 -3.25 21.41 -3.06
C GLY A 150 -2.33 21.32 -1.84
N ILE A 151 -2.69 20.48 -0.86
CA ILE A 151 -1.92 20.24 0.36
C ILE A 151 -0.84 19.20 0.05
N ASN A 152 0.42 19.55 0.33
CA ASN A 152 1.54 18.62 0.17
C ASN A 152 1.55 17.60 1.30
N GLN A 153 1.71 16.31 0.96
CA GLN A 153 1.80 15.20 1.93
C GLN A 153 3.03 15.32 2.86
N TYR A 154 4.07 16.02 2.40
CA TYR A 154 5.31 16.28 3.14
C TYR A 154 5.68 17.77 3.06
N PRO A 155 6.50 18.29 3.99
CA PRO A 155 7.04 19.65 3.92
C PRO A 155 7.76 19.91 2.57
N LEU A 156 7.61 21.12 2.04
CA LEU A 156 8.12 21.51 0.71
C LEU A 156 9.66 21.50 0.61
N GLU A 157 10.34 21.51 1.75
CA GLU A 157 11.78 21.44 1.89
C GLU A 157 12.32 20.03 1.56
N LEU A 158 11.47 19.00 1.59
CA LEU A 158 11.83 17.62 1.29
C LEU A 158 11.57 17.28 -0.18
N THR A 159 12.60 16.83 -0.89
CA THR A 159 12.44 16.26 -2.23
C THR A 159 12.07 14.78 -2.12
N PRO A 160 10.97 14.32 -2.76
CA PRO A 160 10.59 12.91 -2.72
C PRO A 160 11.63 12.05 -3.47
N ALA A 161 11.98 10.89 -2.89
CA ALA A 161 13.00 10.00 -3.45
C ALA A 161 12.62 9.40 -4.82
N TYR A 162 11.32 9.33 -5.12
CA TYR A 162 10.77 8.91 -6.40
C TYR A 162 9.44 9.62 -6.67
N LYS A 163 9.00 9.62 -7.92
CA LYS A 163 7.69 10.15 -8.32
C LYS A 163 6.67 9.02 -8.41
N ASP A 164 5.65 9.03 -7.53
CA ASP A 164 4.46 8.21 -7.73
C ASP A 164 3.44 8.87 -8.68
N SER A 165 2.70 8.04 -9.42
CA SER A 165 1.50 8.42 -10.17
C SER A 165 0.50 7.26 -10.28
N THR A 166 0.54 6.33 -9.32
CA THR A 166 -0.36 5.17 -9.23
C THR A 166 -1.65 5.47 -8.46
N ASN A 167 -1.64 6.49 -7.61
CA ASN A 167 -2.81 6.98 -6.86
C ASN A 167 -4.06 7.29 -7.71
N LEU A 168 -5.23 7.28 -7.06
CA LEU A 168 -6.54 7.45 -7.72
C LEU A 168 -6.65 8.77 -8.50
N HIS A 169 -6.18 9.89 -7.94
CA HIS A 169 -6.16 11.18 -8.64
C HIS A 169 -5.41 11.09 -9.98
N SER A 170 -4.23 10.46 -9.99
CA SER A 170 -3.44 10.23 -11.20
C SER A 170 -4.12 9.25 -12.17
N ARG A 171 -4.83 8.23 -11.69
CA ARG A 171 -5.60 7.28 -12.51
C ARG A 171 -6.80 7.96 -13.19
N VAL A 172 -7.58 8.75 -12.45
CA VAL A 172 -8.67 9.58 -12.98
C VAL A 172 -8.11 10.60 -13.99
N GLY A 173 -7.00 11.25 -13.67
CA GLY A 173 -6.31 12.20 -14.54
C GLY A 173 -5.93 11.63 -15.92
N ARG A 174 -5.66 10.32 -16.03
CA ARG A 174 -5.34 9.64 -17.30
C ARG A 174 -6.53 9.46 -18.25
N LEU A 175 -7.76 9.53 -17.75
CA LEU A 175 -8.98 9.41 -18.57
C LEU A 175 -9.37 10.74 -19.25
N ASN A 176 -8.79 11.86 -18.81
CA ASN A 176 -8.95 13.14 -19.49
C ASN A 176 -8.46 13.09 -20.95
N PRO A 177 -9.10 13.82 -21.88
CA PRO A 177 -8.58 14.04 -23.22
C PRO A 177 -7.17 14.63 -23.17
N TRP A 178 -6.27 14.13 -24.02
CA TRP A 178 -4.96 14.76 -24.18
C TRP A 178 -5.14 16.16 -24.80
N TRP A 179 -4.22 17.08 -24.50
CA TRP A 179 -4.30 18.48 -24.96
C TRP A 179 -4.40 18.64 -26.49
N ASN A 180 -3.96 17.64 -27.25
CA ASN A 180 -3.99 17.57 -28.70
C ASN A 180 -5.09 16.63 -29.27
N GLN A 181 -5.91 16.02 -28.41
CA GLN A 181 -7.02 15.15 -28.82
C GLN A 181 -8.31 15.97 -28.94
N LYS A 182 -8.95 15.93 -30.11
CA LYS A 182 -10.35 16.37 -30.25
C LYS A 182 -11.24 15.25 -29.73
N VAL A 183 -12.17 15.58 -28.83
CA VAL A 183 -13.23 14.68 -28.37
C VAL A 183 -14.58 15.37 -28.52
N THR A 184 -15.58 14.59 -28.91
CA THR A 184 -17.00 14.96 -28.85
C THR A 184 -17.49 15.00 -27.41
N ASP A 185 -18.68 15.54 -27.19
CA ASP A 185 -19.32 15.52 -25.87
C ASP A 185 -19.68 14.09 -25.44
N THR A 186 -20.16 13.26 -26.37
CA THR A 186 -20.45 11.82 -26.12
C THR A 186 -19.22 11.03 -25.67
N GLU A 187 -18.05 11.26 -26.28
CA GLU A 187 -16.80 10.63 -25.83
C GLU A 187 -16.35 11.14 -24.46
N ARG A 188 -16.68 12.39 -24.10
CA ARG A 188 -16.40 12.94 -22.76
C ARG A 188 -17.29 12.30 -21.71
N ASP A 189 -18.57 12.11 -22.02
CA ASP A 189 -19.54 11.47 -21.13
C ASP A 189 -19.20 9.98 -20.90
N SER A 190 -18.76 9.27 -21.94
CA SER A 190 -18.24 7.89 -21.82
C SER A 190 -17.06 7.81 -20.85
N ARG A 191 -16.07 8.70 -21.00
CA ARG A 191 -14.91 8.77 -20.08
C ARG A 191 -15.31 9.14 -18.66
N PHE A 192 -16.35 9.97 -18.49
CA PHE A 192 -16.88 10.29 -17.17
C PHE A 192 -17.47 9.05 -16.50
N GLN A 193 -18.21 8.21 -17.23
CA GLN A 193 -18.70 6.91 -16.72
C GLN A 193 -17.55 5.99 -16.32
N GLU A 194 -16.47 5.90 -17.11
CA GLU A 194 -15.25 5.17 -16.75
C GLU A 194 -14.61 5.70 -15.46
N VAL A 195 -14.54 7.03 -15.28
CA VAL A 195 -14.07 7.67 -14.04
C VAL A 195 -14.97 7.32 -12.85
N THR A 196 -16.30 7.36 -13.00
CA THR A 196 -17.25 7.02 -11.93
C THR A 196 -17.09 5.57 -11.49
N LEU A 197 -17.00 4.63 -12.44
CA LEU A 197 -16.78 3.21 -12.14
C LEU A 197 -15.41 2.99 -11.47
N LEU A 198 -14.36 3.62 -11.97
CA LEU A 198 -13.01 3.56 -11.40
C LEU A 198 -12.99 4.02 -9.93
N ALA A 199 -13.55 5.20 -9.63
CA ALA A 199 -13.55 5.77 -8.29
C ALA A 199 -14.50 5.02 -7.34
N GLY A 200 -15.69 4.62 -7.82
CA GLY A 200 -16.66 3.85 -7.04
C GLY A 200 -16.14 2.47 -6.67
N ASN A 201 -15.49 1.76 -7.60
CA ASN A 201 -14.86 0.46 -7.32
C ASN A 201 -13.72 0.57 -6.32
N GLU A 202 -12.92 1.64 -6.36
CA GLU A 202 -11.83 1.86 -5.40
C GLU A 202 -12.37 2.09 -3.96
N LEU A 203 -13.39 2.95 -3.83
CA LEU A 203 -14.04 3.23 -2.55
C LEU A 203 -14.72 2.00 -1.96
N THR A 204 -15.56 1.31 -2.74
CA THR A 204 -16.29 0.11 -2.29
C THR A 204 -15.34 -1.04 -1.96
N SER A 205 -14.26 -1.24 -2.74
CA SER A 205 -13.20 -2.19 -2.40
C SER A 205 -12.51 -1.84 -1.08
N ARG A 206 -12.28 -0.54 -0.80
CA ARG A 206 -11.69 -0.12 0.48
C ARG A 206 -12.65 -0.36 1.66
N ILE A 207 -13.93 -0.03 1.51
CA ILE A 207 -14.96 -0.27 2.53
C ILE A 207 -15.08 -1.77 2.82
N ARG A 208 -15.20 -2.61 1.78
CA ARG A 208 -15.25 -4.08 1.92
C ARG A 208 -14.00 -4.64 2.60
N PHE A 209 -12.81 -4.21 2.20
CA PHE A 209 -11.58 -4.63 2.87
C PHE A 209 -11.58 -4.24 4.36
N LEU A 210 -11.96 -2.99 4.67
CA LEU A 210 -11.96 -2.50 6.04
C LEU A 210 -13.00 -3.22 6.92
N GLY A 211 -14.23 -3.38 6.43
CA GLY A 211 -15.33 -4.02 7.17
C GLY A 211 -15.23 -5.55 7.25
N LEU A 212 -14.86 -6.23 6.17
CA LEU A 212 -14.91 -7.70 6.07
C LEU A 212 -13.58 -8.38 6.39
N SER A 213 -12.45 -7.66 6.41
CA SER A 213 -11.11 -8.24 6.65
C SER A 213 -10.34 -7.55 7.77
N TRP A 214 -10.21 -6.22 7.72
CA TRP A 214 -9.44 -5.48 8.73
C TRP A 214 -10.15 -5.44 10.09
N LEU A 215 -11.44 -5.10 10.14
CA LEU A 215 -12.16 -4.93 11.40
C LEU A 215 -12.27 -6.25 12.21
N PRO A 216 -12.62 -7.41 11.61
CA PRO A 216 -12.63 -8.69 12.32
C PRO A 216 -11.25 -9.13 12.82
N ALA A 217 -10.16 -8.68 12.18
CA ALA A 217 -8.80 -9.03 12.61
C ALA A 217 -8.45 -8.50 14.01
N ARG A 218 -9.14 -7.45 14.50
CA ARG A 218 -8.89 -6.87 15.82
C ARG A 218 -9.05 -7.88 16.96
N SER A 219 -10.07 -8.73 16.91
CA SER A 219 -10.31 -9.73 17.96
C SER A 219 -9.23 -10.81 17.95
N ILE A 220 -8.84 -11.30 16.76
CA ILE A 220 -7.76 -12.28 16.57
C ILE A 220 -6.45 -11.76 17.18
N VAL A 221 -6.07 -10.52 16.86
CA VAL A 221 -4.84 -9.90 17.36
C VAL A 221 -4.89 -9.65 18.86
N SER A 222 -6.01 -9.16 19.40
CA SER A 222 -6.16 -8.97 20.85
C SER A 222 -6.06 -10.30 21.60
N SER A 223 -6.77 -11.34 21.15
CA SER A 223 -6.74 -12.66 21.81
C SER A 223 -5.36 -13.31 21.73
N ALA A 224 -4.68 -13.21 20.58
CA ALA A 224 -3.31 -13.69 20.44
C ALA A 224 -2.32 -12.91 21.32
N PHE A 225 -2.49 -11.58 21.45
CA PHE A 225 -1.69 -10.76 22.33
C PHE A 225 -1.89 -11.15 23.81
N ASP A 226 -3.14 -11.23 24.26
CA ASP A 226 -3.50 -11.50 25.66
C ASP A 226 -3.12 -12.92 26.13
N THR A 227 -2.95 -13.86 25.18
CA THR A 227 -2.51 -15.25 25.46
C THR A 227 -1.02 -15.50 25.22
N SER A 228 -0.30 -14.54 24.63
CA SER A 228 1.14 -14.67 24.35
C SER A 228 1.98 -14.44 25.60
N ASP A 229 3.10 -15.17 25.70
CA ASP A 229 4.16 -14.82 26.65
C ASP A 229 4.85 -13.53 26.18
N LEU A 230 4.43 -12.41 26.74
CA LEU A 230 4.95 -11.08 26.39
C LEU A 230 6.45 -10.93 26.70
N LEU A 231 7.05 -11.77 27.57
CA LEU A 231 8.50 -11.77 27.80
C LEU A 231 9.29 -12.26 26.58
N SER A 232 8.67 -13.12 25.75
CA SER A 232 9.25 -13.52 24.46
C SER A 232 9.29 -12.37 23.44
N ARG A 233 8.52 -11.29 23.67
CA ARG A 233 8.29 -10.15 22.76
C ARG A 233 7.83 -10.58 21.37
N VAL A 234 7.07 -11.66 21.29
CA VAL A 234 6.53 -12.23 20.06
C VAL A 234 5.08 -12.65 20.25
N VAL A 235 4.26 -12.34 19.26
CA VAL A 235 2.86 -12.80 19.18
C VAL A 235 2.77 -13.89 18.09
N VAL A 236 2.02 -14.95 18.38
CA VAL A 236 1.72 -16.01 17.41
C VAL A 236 0.24 -15.92 17.05
N LEU A 237 -0.07 -15.72 15.77
CA LEU A 237 -1.42 -15.80 15.23
C LEU A 237 -1.62 -17.20 14.66
N GLU A 238 -2.77 -17.81 14.95
CA GLU A 238 -3.12 -19.14 14.42
C GLU A 238 -3.56 -19.11 12.95
N GLN A 239 -3.82 -17.92 12.41
CA GLN A 239 -4.21 -17.67 11.02
C GLN A 239 -3.68 -16.30 10.56
N PRO A 240 -3.40 -16.09 9.26
CA PRO A 240 -3.03 -14.78 8.73
C PRO A 240 -4.21 -13.80 8.81
N CYS A 241 -3.94 -12.57 9.24
CA CYS A 241 -4.90 -11.47 9.21
C CYS A 241 -4.20 -10.11 9.13
N PRO A 242 -4.90 -9.00 8.80
CA PRO A 242 -4.38 -7.64 8.89
C PRO A 242 -3.99 -7.23 10.33
N TRP A 243 -2.80 -7.62 10.79
CA TRP A 243 -2.43 -7.51 12.20
C TRP A 243 -1.73 -6.22 12.62
N SER A 244 -1.06 -5.52 11.68
CA SER A 244 -0.05 -4.51 12.01
C SER A 244 -0.57 -3.30 12.79
N GLU A 245 -1.69 -2.71 12.37
CA GLU A 245 -2.27 -1.55 13.07
C GLU A 245 -2.89 -1.97 14.41
N HIS A 246 -3.66 -3.06 14.42
CA HIS A 246 -4.30 -3.58 15.64
C HIS A 246 -3.29 -3.95 16.72
N LEU A 247 -2.10 -4.45 16.36
CA LEU A 247 -1.06 -4.74 17.35
C LEU A 247 -0.55 -3.46 18.03
N LEU A 248 -0.31 -2.39 17.27
CA LEU A 248 0.13 -1.09 17.81
C LEU A 248 -0.97 -0.42 18.67
N ASP A 249 -2.23 -0.65 18.33
CA ASP A 249 -3.39 -0.22 19.10
C ASP A 249 -3.51 -1.00 20.43
N VAL A 250 -3.45 -2.33 20.37
CA VAL A 250 -3.50 -3.20 21.56
C VAL A 250 -2.34 -2.91 22.50
N GLU A 251 -1.11 -2.74 22.00
CA GLU A 251 0.04 -2.35 22.83
C GLU A 251 -0.19 -1.04 23.57
N ARG A 252 -0.72 -0.03 22.88
CA ARG A 252 -1.03 1.29 23.45
C ARG A 252 -2.15 1.22 24.48
N GLU A 253 -3.21 0.46 24.20
CA GLU A 253 -4.37 0.25 25.08
C GLU A 253 -4.00 -0.58 26.33
N ARG A 254 -3.05 -1.52 26.21
CA ARG A 254 -2.50 -2.33 27.31
C ARG A 254 -1.34 -1.65 28.07
N GLY A 255 -0.93 -0.43 27.67
CA GLY A 255 0.14 0.32 28.35
C GLY A 255 1.53 -0.32 28.23
N ILE A 256 1.81 -0.99 27.11
CA ILE A 256 3.10 -1.63 26.84
C ILE A 256 4.17 -0.57 26.58
N THR A 257 5.31 -0.72 27.26
CA THR A 257 6.46 0.18 27.10
C THR A 257 7.38 -0.29 25.96
N GLU A 258 8.20 0.60 25.40
CA GLU A 258 9.10 0.30 24.27
C GLU A 258 10.07 -0.87 24.55
N GLU A 259 10.47 -1.06 25.81
CA GLU A 259 11.33 -2.16 26.26
C GLU A 259 10.62 -3.53 26.24
N ARG A 260 9.28 -3.52 26.23
CA ARG A 260 8.41 -4.71 26.23
C ARG A 260 7.55 -4.82 24.97
N ASN A 261 7.69 -3.90 24.01
CA ASN A 261 6.97 -3.93 22.75
C ASN A 261 7.27 -5.24 21.98
N ILE A 262 6.31 -5.71 21.21
CA ILE A 262 6.43 -6.91 20.37
C ILE A 262 7.37 -6.60 19.20
N LEU A 263 8.31 -7.51 18.97
CA LEU A 263 9.36 -7.39 17.96
C LEU A 263 9.02 -8.17 16.69
N TYR A 264 8.33 -9.31 16.84
CA TYR A 264 7.97 -10.19 15.73
C TYR A 264 6.56 -10.74 15.88
N VAL A 265 5.90 -11.01 14.75
CA VAL A 265 4.66 -11.78 14.68
C VAL A 265 4.90 -13.02 13.83
N LEU A 266 4.42 -14.18 14.29
CA LEU A 266 4.42 -15.42 13.52
C LEU A 266 3.00 -15.80 13.14
N TYR A 267 2.81 -16.31 11.93
CA TYR A 267 1.53 -16.79 11.42
C TYR A 267 1.77 -17.85 10.32
N PRO A 268 0.82 -18.78 10.08
CA PRO A 268 0.95 -19.74 8.99
C PRO A 268 0.80 -19.06 7.63
N ASP A 269 1.41 -19.66 6.60
CA ASP A 269 1.23 -19.31 5.20
C ASP A 269 0.15 -20.20 4.58
N ASP A 270 -0.85 -19.61 3.92
CA ASP A 270 -2.02 -20.30 3.35
C ASP A 270 -1.69 -21.36 2.28
N SER A 271 -0.44 -21.43 1.83
CA SER A 271 -0.04 -22.10 0.60
C SER A 271 0.80 -23.38 0.75
N ASN A 272 1.51 -23.60 1.87
CA ASN A 272 2.63 -24.56 1.92
C ASN A 272 2.93 -25.21 3.29
N ASP A 273 2.00 -25.26 4.24
CA ASP A 273 2.24 -25.70 5.64
C ASP A 273 3.42 -24.97 6.35
N SER A 274 3.83 -23.84 5.78
CA SER A 274 4.99 -23.07 6.22
C SER A 274 4.57 -21.94 7.16
N TRP A 275 5.52 -21.41 7.91
CA TRP A 275 5.29 -20.30 8.85
C TRP A 275 6.05 -19.07 8.41
N LYS A 276 5.34 -17.95 8.38
CA LYS A 276 5.92 -16.61 8.19
C LYS A 276 6.28 -16.04 9.55
N ILE A 277 7.43 -15.36 9.59
CA ILE A 277 7.80 -14.44 10.65
C ILE A 277 7.93 -13.06 10.04
N GLN A 278 7.32 -12.06 10.68
CA GLN A 278 7.36 -10.68 10.21
C GLN A 278 7.79 -9.77 11.36
N CYS A 279 8.75 -8.88 11.09
CA CYS A 279 9.17 -7.86 12.03
C CYS A 279 8.08 -6.81 12.24
N VAL A 280 7.92 -6.35 13.47
CA VAL A 280 7.00 -5.26 13.80
C VAL A 280 7.69 -3.92 13.50
N GLY A 281 7.05 -3.10 12.67
CA GLY A 281 7.50 -1.74 12.35
C GLY A 281 7.41 -0.80 13.56
N LYS A 282 8.25 0.23 13.61
CA LYS A 282 8.16 1.31 14.61
C LYS A 282 6.88 2.15 14.49
N LYS A 283 6.27 2.14 13.30
CA LYS A 283 4.99 2.80 12.95
C LYS A 283 4.25 1.94 11.94
N ALA A 284 2.92 2.05 11.92
CA ALA A 284 2.10 1.46 10.86
C ALA A 284 2.57 1.94 9.48
N GLY A 285 2.65 1.02 8.51
CA GLY A 285 3.07 1.31 7.14
C GLY A 285 4.55 1.71 6.95
N GLY A 286 5.36 1.75 8.01
CA GLY A 286 6.79 2.07 7.93
C GLY A 286 7.65 0.83 7.66
N PHE A 287 8.73 1.01 6.89
CA PHE A 287 9.74 -0.04 6.65
C PHE A 287 10.79 -0.18 7.78
N ASP A 288 10.81 0.77 8.72
CA ASP A 288 11.72 0.73 9.87
C ASP A 288 11.23 -0.26 10.93
N ASN A 289 11.80 -1.46 10.93
CA ASN A 289 11.56 -2.48 11.96
C ASN A 289 12.02 -2.02 13.36
N ARG A 290 11.32 -2.47 14.41
CA ARG A 290 11.78 -2.38 15.81
C ARG A 290 13.05 -3.20 16.02
N LYS A 291 13.08 -4.42 15.47
CA LYS A 291 14.25 -5.30 15.37
C LYS A 291 14.12 -6.16 14.11
N SER A 292 14.92 -5.87 13.07
CA SER A 292 15.02 -6.74 11.88
C SER A 292 15.60 -8.11 12.23
N LEU A 293 15.42 -9.10 11.34
CA LEU A 293 16.15 -10.36 11.43
C LEU A 293 17.67 -10.14 11.30
N PRO A 294 18.50 -11.08 11.81
CA PRO A 294 19.96 -11.00 11.74
C PRO A 294 20.45 -10.72 10.32
N GLU A 295 21.41 -9.80 10.17
CA GLU A 295 21.91 -9.37 8.86
C GLU A 295 22.50 -10.55 8.06
N SER A 296 23.18 -11.47 8.74
CA SER A 296 23.71 -12.71 8.17
C SER A 296 22.65 -13.68 7.62
N TRP A 297 21.36 -13.46 7.86
CA TRP A 297 20.28 -14.29 7.32
C TRP A 297 19.65 -13.67 6.05
N ARG A 298 19.86 -12.37 5.80
CA ARG A 298 19.08 -11.61 4.83
C ARG A 298 19.46 -11.96 3.39
N GLY A 299 18.45 -12.19 2.55
CA GLY A 299 18.62 -12.60 1.16
C GLY A 299 18.87 -14.10 0.98
N LEU A 300 19.22 -14.84 2.05
CA LEU A 300 19.50 -16.27 2.00
C LEU A 300 18.22 -17.10 1.87
N ARG A 301 18.38 -18.31 1.33
CA ARG A 301 17.29 -19.27 1.06
C ARG A 301 17.64 -20.68 1.49
N ASP A 302 16.59 -21.49 1.66
CA ASP A 302 16.65 -22.95 1.73
C ASP A 302 17.76 -23.46 2.69
N ASP A 303 18.57 -24.42 2.25
CA ASP A 303 19.61 -25.06 3.08
C ASP A 303 20.68 -24.07 3.60
N GLU A 304 21.06 -23.05 2.82
CA GLU A 304 22.06 -22.05 3.22
C GLU A 304 21.56 -21.21 4.41
N LEU A 305 20.30 -20.76 4.33
CA LEU A 305 19.63 -20.07 5.43
C LEU A 305 19.45 -21.00 6.64
N SER A 306 19.10 -22.27 6.42
CA SER A 306 18.97 -23.26 7.50
C SER A 306 20.31 -23.55 8.20
N GLU A 307 21.40 -23.62 7.45
CA GLU A 307 22.74 -23.80 8.01
C GLU A 307 23.19 -22.57 8.80
N ILE A 308 23.02 -21.36 8.29
CA ILE A 308 23.51 -20.14 8.98
C ILE A 308 22.65 -19.79 10.20
N SER A 309 21.32 -19.96 10.12
CA SER A 309 20.41 -19.74 11.25
C SER A 309 20.47 -20.84 12.32
N LYS A 310 20.95 -22.03 11.95
CA LYS A 310 20.84 -23.28 12.73
C LYS A 310 19.37 -23.62 13.05
N ILE A 311 18.46 -23.33 12.12
CA ILE A 311 17.03 -23.65 12.16
C ILE A 311 16.72 -24.48 10.90
N PRO A 312 16.31 -25.76 11.01
CA PRO A 312 16.04 -26.59 9.83
C PRO A 312 14.71 -26.21 9.15
N GLY A 313 14.64 -26.37 7.83
CA GLY A 313 13.43 -26.12 7.04
C GLY A 313 13.10 -24.64 6.82
N CYS A 314 14.12 -23.78 6.78
CA CYS A 314 13.94 -22.38 6.40
C CYS A 314 13.76 -22.25 4.88
N VAL A 315 12.95 -21.28 4.44
CA VAL A 315 12.67 -21.06 3.00
C VAL A 315 13.38 -19.81 2.48
N PHE A 316 13.15 -18.65 3.11
CA PHE A 316 13.71 -17.37 2.66
C PHE A 316 13.64 -16.30 3.75
N VAL A 317 14.61 -15.38 3.77
CA VAL A 317 14.51 -14.09 4.49
C VAL A 317 14.71 -12.95 3.50
N HIS A 318 13.82 -11.95 3.50
CA HIS A 318 13.92 -10.80 2.61
C HIS A 318 15.21 -10.00 2.86
N ALA A 319 15.77 -9.36 1.81
CA ALA A 319 17.02 -8.61 1.92
C ALA A 319 16.96 -7.42 2.92
N GLY A 320 15.76 -6.86 3.15
CA GLY A 320 15.53 -5.83 4.19
C GLY A 320 15.56 -6.35 5.63
N GLY A 321 15.42 -7.67 5.82
CA GLY A 321 15.33 -8.33 7.14
C GLY A 321 13.98 -8.23 7.83
#